data_AF-A0A502GBP1-F1
#
_entry.id   AF-A0A502GBP1-F1
#
_cell.length_a   1.000
_cell.length_b   1.000
_cell.length_c   1.000
_cell.angle_alpha   90.00
_cell.angle_beta   90.00
_cell.angle_gamma   90.00
#
_symmetry.space_group_name_H-M   'P 1'
#
loop_
_entity.id
_entity.type
_entity.pdbx_description
1 polymer ?
#
loop_
_entity_poly.entity_id
_entity_poly.type
_entity_poly.pdbx_seq_one_letter_code
_entity_poly.pdbx_strand_id
1 'polypeptide(L)'
;MASTIHQGRARRLAALTLALGAGLSLAAPPARALVGEGSDEGVQPVVSTSYTVVGRAGLEAALRADRGYVTGMRAHHAGALTMSDEYLADPAARSPALRALAVAIIHNQRFEIALLDGVARNLDRGGSTLGGVAVQPSASEGLAVGQRFARYPIPGPLTPFAAPGEAVTVRDVQFAKAMTIHHQGALDMAGAYQADPAGRNSFLRLLNVDIITDQTQEIALMRRVAAAYPGDAAAVPVPASMIHGMEGMAHGGHGAGPAAPAPDPHAGHGGAASPARAPAPAPSPASPRRAAPSGHRGHAH
;
A
#
# COMPACT_ATOMS: atom_id res chain seq x y z
N MET A 1 -46.33 -63.20 37.71
CA MET A 1 -47.44 -63.53 36.79
C MET A 1 -47.27 -62.59 35.59
N ALA A 2 -46.79 -63.05 34.43
CA ALA A 2 -47.55 -63.74 33.36
C ALA A 2 -48.68 -62.86 32.78
N SER A 3 -48.95 -62.65 31.48
CA SER A 3 -48.32 -62.96 30.16
C SER A 3 -49.04 -62.07 29.08
N THR A 4 -48.77 -62.03 27.76
CA THR A 4 -47.93 -62.82 26.82
C THR A 4 -47.56 -62.00 25.55
N ILE A 5 -46.31 -62.09 25.09
CA ILE A 5 -45.81 -62.20 23.70
C ILE A 5 -46.74 -61.77 22.52
N HIS A 6 -46.23 -60.86 21.67
CA HIS A 6 -46.51 -60.94 20.23
C HIS A 6 -45.24 -60.87 19.36
N GLN A 7 -45.26 -61.76 18.39
CA GLN A 7 -44.23 -62.17 17.45
C GLN A 7 -44.05 -61.17 16.30
N GLY A 8 -42.94 -61.27 15.56
CA GLY A 8 -42.78 -60.52 14.31
C GLY A 8 -41.34 -60.51 13.78
N ARG A 9 -40.93 -61.56 13.06
CA ARG A 9 -39.60 -61.62 12.42
C ARG A 9 -39.51 -60.69 11.20
N ALA A 10 -38.49 -59.85 11.12
CA ALA A 10 -37.87 -59.47 9.85
C ALA A 10 -36.43 -58.95 10.05
N ARG A 11 -35.43 -59.82 9.90
CA ARG A 11 -34.05 -59.36 9.66
C ARG A 11 -33.99 -58.71 8.28
N ARG A 12 -33.63 -57.43 8.19
CA ARG A 12 -33.15 -56.83 6.94
C ARG A 12 -31.76 -56.26 7.20
N LEU A 13 -30.77 -56.82 6.50
CA LEU A 13 -29.41 -56.31 6.44
C LEU A 13 -29.45 -54.94 5.73
N ALA A 14 -29.28 -53.86 6.48
CA ALA A 14 -28.96 -52.57 5.89
C ALA A 14 -27.48 -52.61 5.46
N ALA A 15 -27.23 -52.67 4.16
CA ALA A 15 -25.88 -52.67 3.63
C ALA A 15 -25.19 -51.33 3.91
N LEU A 16 -23.99 -51.38 4.47
CA LEU A 16 -23.16 -50.21 4.72
C LEU A 16 -22.55 -49.72 3.39
N THR A 17 -23.28 -48.90 2.64
CA THR A 17 -22.74 -48.25 1.43
C THR A 17 -21.80 -47.12 1.84
N LEU A 18 -20.51 -47.45 1.96
CA LEU A 18 -19.43 -46.50 2.15
C LEU A 18 -19.23 -45.70 0.86
N ALA A 19 -19.93 -44.57 0.74
CA ALA A 19 -19.74 -43.64 -0.37
C ALA A 19 -18.41 -42.88 -0.19
N LEU A 20 -17.33 -43.39 -0.78
CA LEU A 20 -16.13 -42.58 -1.04
C LEU A 20 -16.48 -41.51 -2.08
N GLY A 21 -17.01 -40.40 -1.60
CA GLY A 21 -17.02 -39.15 -2.36
C GLY A 21 -15.58 -38.68 -2.53
N ALA A 22 -14.95 -39.05 -3.65
CA ALA A 22 -13.68 -38.47 -4.06
C ALA A 22 -13.90 -36.98 -4.37
N GLY A 23 -13.81 -36.15 -3.32
CA GLY A 23 -13.87 -34.71 -3.42
C GLY A 23 -12.70 -34.23 -4.27
N LEU A 24 -12.95 -33.99 -5.55
CA LEU A 24 -11.98 -33.42 -6.47
C LEU A 24 -11.77 -31.96 -6.05
N SER A 25 -10.91 -31.79 -5.07
CA SER A 25 -10.45 -30.48 -4.61
C SER A 25 -9.65 -29.86 -5.74
N LEU A 26 -10.35 -29.11 -6.58
CA LEU A 26 -9.76 -28.08 -7.41
C LEU A 26 -9.14 -27.06 -6.45
N ALA A 27 -7.92 -27.37 -6.01
CA ALA A 27 -7.03 -26.38 -5.46
C ALA A 27 -6.85 -25.34 -6.57
N ALA A 28 -7.58 -24.23 -6.45
CA ALA A 28 -7.24 -23.03 -7.18
C ALA A 28 -5.74 -22.80 -6.92
N PRO A 29 -4.91 -22.58 -7.97
CA PRO A 29 -3.53 -22.25 -7.74
C PRO A 29 -3.49 -21.06 -6.77
N PRO A 30 -2.55 -21.01 -5.81
CA PRO A 30 -2.38 -19.83 -4.99
C PRO A 30 -2.28 -18.65 -5.94
N ALA A 31 -3.05 -17.59 -5.68
CA ALA A 31 -2.93 -16.36 -6.45
C ALA A 31 -1.45 -15.99 -6.43
N ARG A 32 -0.78 -16.07 -7.60
CA ARG A 32 0.64 -15.74 -7.66
C ARG A 32 0.72 -14.29 -7.24
N ALA A 33 1.29 -14.05 -6.05
CA ALA A 33 1.42 -12.71 -5.50
C ALA A 33 2.03 -11.82 -6.58
N LEU A 34 1.48 -10.61 -6.74
CA LEU A 34 1.89 -9.73 -7.84
C LEU A 34 3.37 -9.33 -7.71
N VAL A 35 3.86 -9.43 -6.48
CA VAL A 35 5.25 -9.54 -6.05
C VAL A 35 5.63 -11.02 -5.90
N GLY A 36 6.41 -11.56 -6.84
CA GLY A 36 6.74 -12.99 -6.84
C GLY A 36 7.75 -13.41 -5.76
N GLU A 37 7.49 -14.53 -5.08
CA GLU A 37 8.52 -15.27 -4.36
C GLU A 37 9.32 -16.13 -5.34
N GLY A 38 10.60 -15.80 -5.52
CA GLY A 38 11.53 -16.56 -6.35
C GLY A 38 11.33 -16.39 -7.87
N SER A 39 12.41 -16.02 -8.56
CA SER A 39 12.47 -16.19 -10.01
C SER A 39 12.84 -17.64 -10.35
N ASP A 40 11.91 -18.42 -10.91
CA ASP A 40 12.21 -19.72 -11.49
C ASP A 40 13.33 -19.57 -12.55
N GLU A 41 14.47 -20.24 -12.34
CA GLU A 41 15.62 -20.13 -13.25
C GLU A 41 15.29 -20.67 -14.64
N GLY A 42 15.41 -19.80 -15.67
CA GLY A 42 15.28 -20.18 -17.08
C GLY A 42 14.00 -19.71 -17.80
N VAL A 43 12.99 -19.19 -17.08
CA VAL A 43 11.81 -18.57 -17.71
C VAL A 43 12.09 -17.11 -18.04
N GLN A 44 12.02 -16.74 -19.32
CA GLN A 44 12.13 -15.32 -19.72
C GLN A 44 10.90 -14.55 -19.24
N PRO A 45 11.06 -13.39 -18.55
CA PRO A 45 9.94 -12.63 -18.04
C PRO A 45 9.13 -12.01 -19.19
N VAL A 46 7.89 -12.45 -19.36
CA VAL A 46 6.93 -11.84 -20.27
C VAL A 46 6.10 -10.81 -19.49
N VAL A 47 6.30 -9.53 -19.81
CA VAL A 47 5.42 -8.45 -19.33
C VAL A 47 4.24 -8.33 -20.30
N SER A 48 3.04 -8.65 -19.83
CA SER A 48 1.79 -8.56 -20.60
C SER A 48 0.99 -7.33 -20.17
N THR A 49 0.06 -6.87 -21.02
CA THR A 49 -0.93 -5.85 -20.65
C THR A 49 -2.25 -6.56 -20.34
N SER A 50 -2.80 -6.31 -19.16
CA SER A 50 -4.13 -6.78 -18.78
C SER A 50 -5.20 -5.76 -19.15
N TYR A 51 -6.44 -6.23 -19.29
CA TYR A 51 -7.56 -5.39 -19.72
C TYR A 51 -8.76 -5.55 -18.79
N THR A 52 -9.38 -4.43 -18.45
CA THR A 52 -10.68 -4.37 -17.78
C THR A 52 -11.77 -4.30 -18.84
N VAL A 53 -12.75 -5.20 -18.74
CA VAL A 53 -13.90 -5.30 -19.64
C VAL A 53 -15.16 -4.96 -18.88
N VAL A 54 -15.87 -3.92 -19.32
CA VAL A 54 -17.07 -3.39 -18.66
C VAL A 54 -18.12 -2.98 -19.69
N GLY A 55 -19.39 -2.90 -19.28
CA GLY A 55 -20.42 -2.27 -20.11
C GLY A 55 -20.07 -0.80 -20.36
N ARG A 56 -20.33 -0.28 -21.56
CA ARG A 56 -20.01 1.10 -21.98
C ARG A 56 -20.54 2.15 -21.00
N ALA A 57 -21.71 1.94 -20.41
CA ALA A 57 -22.31 2.83 -19.41
C ALA A 57 -21.53 2.86 -18.07
N GLY A 58 -20.80 1.78 -17.72
CA GLY A 58 -20.01 1.67 -16.50
C GLY A 58 -18.55 2.12 -16.65
N LEU A 59 -18.06 2.32 -17.88
CA LEU A 59 -16.65 2.67 -18.16
C LEU A 59 -16.20 3.92 -17.40
N GLU A 60 -17.00 4.98 -17.41
CA GLU A 60 -16.62 6.25 -16.78
C GLU A 60 -16.52 6.11 -15.26
N ALA A 61 -17.44 5.34 -14.63
CA ALA A 61 -17.39 5.08 -13.20
C ALA A 61 -16.15 4.26 -12.82
N ALA A 62 -15.84 3.20 -13.58
CA ALA A 62 -14.64 2.38 -13.35
C ALA A 62 -13.35 3.20 -13.50
N LEU A 63 -13.24 4.00 -14.58
CA LEU A 63 -12.08 4.87 -14.79
C LEU A 63 -11.89 5.91 -13.68
N ARG A 64 -12.99 6.44 -13.09
CA ARG A 64 -12.91 7.36 -11.94
C ARG A 64 -12.46 6.64 -10.67
N ALA A 65 -13.02 5.46 -10.39
CA ALA A 65 -12.63 4.64 -9.23
C ALA A 65 -11.15 4.25 -9.29
N ASP A 66 -10.71 3.68 -10.43
CA ASP A 66 -9.32 3.25 -10.64
C ASP A 66 -8.34 4.43 -10.54
N ARG A 67 -8.61 5.56 -11.22
CA ARG A 67 -7.74 6.75 -11.16
C ARG A 67 -7.70 7.38 -9.77
N GLY A 68 -8.84 7.48 -9.09
CA GLY A 68 -8.94 8.01 -7.74
C GLY A 68 -8.13 7.17 -6.76
N TYR A 69 -8.29 5.84 -6.81
CA TYR A 69 -7.54 4.90 -5.99
C TYR A 69 -6.02 4.98 -6.26
N VAL A 70 -5.61 4.96 -7.52
CA VAL A 70 -4.18 5.03 -7.91
C VAL A 70 -3.55 6.35 -7.48
N THR A 71 -4.25 7.48 -7.64
CA THR A 71 -3.77 8.80 -7.20
C THR A 71 -3.62 8.83 -5.68
N GLY A 72 -4.63 8.38 -4.94
CA GLY A 72 -4.61 8.34 -3.48
C GLY A 72 -3.50 7.42 -2.94
N MET A 73 -3.48 6.15 -3.36
CA MET A 73 -2.56 5.17 -2.80
C MET A 73 -1.09 5.49 -3.13
N ARG A 74 -0.81 6.13 -4.27
CA ARG A 74 0.54 6.66 -4.58
C ARG A 74 0.99 7.73 -3.59
N ALA A 75 0.14 8.72 -3.30
CA ALA A 75 0.46 9.79 -2.35
C ALA A 75 0.65 9.23 -0.93
N HIS A 76 -0.23 8.31 -0.54
CA HIS A 76 -0.15 7.58 0.72
C HIS A 76 1.18 6.80 0.84
N HIS A 77 1.53 5.96 -0.14
CA HIS A 77 2.81 5.23 -0.11
C HIS A 77 4.03 6.15 -0.10
N ALA A 78 3.99 7.29 -0.81
CA ALA A 78 5.06 8.29 -0.74
C ALA A 78 5.22 8.87 0.68
N GLY A 79 4.12 9.06 1.42
CA GLY A 79 4.13 9.42 2.84
C GLY A 79 4.89 8.41 3.71
N ALA A 80 4.60 7.12 3.54
CA ALA A 80 5.31 6.05 4.26
C ALA A 80 6.83 6.02 3.95
N LEU A 81 7.24 6.35 2.72
CA LEU A 81 8.66 6.48 2.39
C LEU A 81 9.30 7.62 3.19
N THR A 82 8.69 8.81 3.19
CA THR A 82 9.19 9.97 3.96
C THR A 82 9.25 9.67 5.45
N MET A 83 8.20 9.11 6.04
CA MET A 83 8.16 8.72 7.46
C MET A 83 9.27 7.71 7.82
N SER A 84 9.59 6.79 6.91
CA SER A 84 10.63 5.78 7.09
C SER A 84 12.04 6.37 6.95
N ASP A 85 12.26 7.24 5.96
CA ASP A 85 13.54 7.94 5.75
C ASP A 85 13.83 8.88 6.95
N GLU A 86 12.85 9.64 7.43
CA GLU A 86 12.94 10.49 8.62
C GLU A 86 13.23 9.70 9.90
N TYR A 87 12.67 8.49 10.04
CA TYR A 87 12.96 7.62 11.17
C TYR A 87 14.39 7.05 11.09
N LEU A 88 14.84 6.59 9.91
CA LEU A 88 16.19 6.06 9.73
C LEU A 88 17.30 7.10 9.94
N ALA A 89 17.01 8.37 9.65
CA ALA A 89 17.90 9.51 9.84
C ALA A 89 18.01 10.00 11.30
N ASP A 90 17.05 9.65 12.17
CA ASP A 90 17.03 10.13 13.55
C ASP A 90 17.99 9.33 14.45
N PRO A 91 18.95 9.97 15.16
CA PRO A 91 19.86 9.25 16.06
C PRO A 91 19.16 8.64 17.29
N ALA A 92 17.94 9.06 17.62
CA ALA A 92 17.12 8.45 18.67
C ALA A 92 16.33 7.22 18.19
N ALA A 93 16.28 6.94 16.88
CA ALA A 93 15.71 5.72 16.33
C ALA A 93 16.65 4.53 16.52
N ARG A 94 16.44 3.72 17.57
CA ARG A 94 17.40 2.69 18.01
C ARG A 94 16.87 1.27 17.88
N SER A 95 15.55 1.08 17.77
CA SER A 95 14.97 -0.25 17.63
C SER A 95 15.46 -0.98 16.36
N PRO A 96 16.22 -2.09 16.48
CA PRO A 96 16.72 -2.82 15.31
C PRO A 96 15.58 -3.36 14.43
N ALA A 97 14.53 -3.88 15.07
CA ALA A 97 13.31 -4.33 14.38
C ALA A 97 12.64 -3.20 13.57
N LEU A 98 12.43 -2.02 14.14
CA LEU A 98 11.80 -0.92 13.39
C LEU A 98 12.71 -0.33 12.32
N ARG A 99 14.05 -0.30 12.52
CA ARG A 99 15.00 0.14 11.47
C ARG A 99 14.99 -0.83 10.28
N ALA A 100 14.97 -2.14 10.54
CA ALA A 100 14.81 -3.15 9.50
C ALA A 100 13.44 -3.05 8.80
N LEU A 101 12.36 -2.80 9.54
CA LEU A 101 11.02 -2.56 8.98
C LEU A 101 10.98 -1.32 8.09
N ALA A 102 11.57 -0.20 8.51
CA ALA A 102 11.61 1.03 7.71
C ALA A 102 12.34 0.83 6.37
N VAL A 103 13.41 0.02 6.36
CA VAL A 103 14.11 -0.39 5.11
C VAL A 103 13.24 -1.31 4.25
N ALA A 104 12.43 -2.18 4.86
CA ALA A 104 11.48 -3.03 4.13
C ALA A 104 10.35 -2.20 3.49
N ILE A 105 9.71 -1.30 4.24
CA ILE A 105 8.67 -0.35 3.79
C ILE A 105 9.18 0.50 2.62
N ILE A 106 10.27 1.25 2.85
CA ILE A 106 11.41 1.37 1.93
C ILE A 106 11.26 0.84 0.51
N HIS A 107 11.74 -0.39 0.40
CA HIS A 107 11.93 -1.17 -0.80
C HIS A 107 10.60 -1.65 -1.39
N ASN A 108 9.69 -2.14 -0.55
CA ASN A 108 8.40 -2.71 -0.97
C ASN A 108 7.48 -1.62 -1.52
N GLN A 109 7.25 -0.53 -0.79
CA GLN A 109 6.30 0.52 -1.21
C GLN A 109 6.82 1.34 -2.40
N ARG A 110 8.15 1.46 -2.60
CA ARG A 110 8.72 2.00 -3.86
C ARG A 110 8.34 1.15 -5.08
N PHE A 111 8.30 -0.17 -4.94
CA PHE A 111 7.88 -1.06 -6.02
C PHE A 111 6.36 -1.02 -6.22
N GLU A 112 5.57 -0.98 -5.15
CA GLU A 112 4.11 -0.84 -5.23
C GLU A 112 3.71 0.50 -5.89
N ILE A 113 4.42 1.60 -5.61
CA ILE A 113 4.30 2.85 -6.39
C ILE A 113 4.60 2.59 -7.87
N ALA A 114 5.71 1.91 -8.23
CA ALA A 114 6.03 1.61 -9.62
C ALA A 114 4.95 0.76 -10.34
N LEU A 115 4.23 -0.12 -9.62
CA LEU A 115 3.05 -0.83 -10.13
C LEU A 115 1.86 0.11 -10.36
N LEU A 116 1.55 0.99 -9.40
CA LEU A 116 0.48 2.01 -9.51
C LEU A 116 0.75 3.01 -10.64
N ASP A 117 2.00 3.42 -10.82
CA ASP A 117 2.49 4.17 -11.99
C ASP A 117 2.27 3.41 -13.31
N GLY A 118 2.45 2.09 -13.29
CA GLY A 118 2.13 1.19 -14.39
C GLY A 118 0.65 1.20 -14.73
N VAL A 119 -0.22 1.11 -13.72
CA VAL A 119 -1.68 1.19 -13.87
C VAL A 119 -2.09 2.54 -14.48
N ALA A 120 -1.63 3.66 -13.91
CA ALA A 120 -1.91 5.01 -14.42
C ALA A 120 -1.58 5.13 -15.93
N ARG A 121 -0.36 4.73 -16.33
CA ARG A 121 0.07 4.73 -17.73
C ARG A 121 -0.75 3.81 -18.64
N ASN A 122 -1.39 2.76 -18.13
CA ASN A 122 -2.30 1.92 -18.92
C ASN A 122 -3.68 2.59 -19.07
N LEU A 123 -4.22 3.18 -17.99
CA LEU A 123 -5.50 3.91 -18.02
C LEU A 123 -5.46 5.11 -19.00
N ASP A 124 -4.32 5.79 -19.09
CA ASP A 124 -4.15 6.99 -19.94
C ASP A 124 -3.96 6.68 -21.44
N ARG A 125 -3.73 5.42 -21.82
CA ARG A 125 -3.78 5.00 -23.25
C ARG A 125 -5.19 5.04 -23.83
N GLY A 126 -6.21 5.10 -22.97
CA GLY A 126 -7.61 4.98 -23.35
C GLY A 126 -8.01 3.56 -23.75
N GLY A 127 -9.31 3.32 -23.77
CA GLY A 127 -9.93 2.06 -24.16
C GLY A 127 -10.64 2.15 -25.50
N SER A 128 -11.04 0.99 -26.03
CA SER A 128 -11.91 0.88 -27.21
C SER A 128 -13.32 0.46 -26.80
N THR A 129 -14.35 1.00 -27.46
CA THR A 129 -15.74 0.55 -27.27
C THR A 129 -16.27 -0.12 -28.52
N LEU A 130 -16.80 -1.34 -28.39
CA LEU A 130 -17.45 -2.09 -29.46
C LEU A 130 -18.72 -2.75 -28.91
N GLY A 131 -19.86 -2.59 -29.58
CA GLY A 131 -21.09 -3.32 -29.27
C GLY A 131 -21.57 -3.23 -27.81
N GLY A 132 -21.67 -2.02 -27.25
CA GLY A 132 -22.11 -1.83 -25.86
C GLY A 132 -21.09 -2.22 -24.79
N VAL A 133 -19.95 -2.79 -25.15
CA VAL A 133 -18.83 -3.16 -24.28
C VAL A 133 -17.68 -2.16 -24.45
N ALA A 134 -16.95 -1.91 -23.37
CA ALA A 134 -15.70 -1.18 -23.34
C ALA A 134 -14.56 -2.11 -22.88
N VAL A 135 -13.42 -2.01 -23.56
CA VAL A 135 -12.18 -2.74 -23.24
C VAL A 135 -11.10 -1.70 -22.97
N GLN A 136 -10.59 -1.67 -21.75
CA GLN A 136 -9.65 -0.67 -21.25
C GLN A 136 -8.35 -1.35 -20.80
N PRO A 137 -7.17 -1.00 -21.35
CA PRO A 137 -5.89 -1.39 -20.76
C PRO A 137 -5.84 -0.98 -19.28
N SER A 138 -5.58 -1.93 -18.39
CA SER A 138 -5.77 -1.75 -16.94
C SER A 138 -4.49 -1.88 -16.12
N ALA A 139 -3.56 -2.76 -16.50
CA ALA A 139 -2.28 -2.89 -15.81
C ALA A 139 -1.23 -3.59 -16.69
N SER A 140 -0.02 -3.75 -16.15
CA SER A 140 1.02 -4.59 -16.74
C SER A 140 1.41 -5.69 -15.77
N GLU A 141 1.14 -6.94 -16.14
CA GLU A 141 1.44 -8.12 -15.34
C GLU A 141 2.88 -8.59 -15.57
N GLY A 142 3.42 -9.38 -14.65
CA GLY A 142 4.80 -9.89 -14.73
C GLY A 142 5.90 -8.84 -14.43
N LEU A 143 5.55 -7.60 -14.06
CA LEU A 143 6.52 -6.54 -13.77
C LEU A 143 7.52 -6.91 -12.67
N ALA A 144 7.12 -7.65 -11.63
CA ALA A 144 8.03 -8.10 -10.57
C ALA A 144 9.11 -9.04 -11.12
N VAL A 145 8.71 -10.03 -11.94
CA VAL A 145 9.65 -10.96 -12.60
C VAL A 145 10.55 -10.21 -13.60
N GLY A 146 9.96 -9.30 -14.39
CA GLY A 146 10.69 -8.49 -15.38
C GLY A 146 11.74 -7.56 -14.77
N GLN A 147 11.46 -7.00 -13.59
CA GLN A 147 12.40 -6.15 -12.83
C GLN A 147 13.29 -6.95 -11.87
N ARG A 148 13.14 -8.29 -11.80
CA ARG A 148 13.79 -9.17 -10.80
C ARG A 148 13.58 -8.67 -9.37
N PHE A 149 12.39 -8.12 -9.10
CA PHE A 149 12.04 -7.62 -7.79
C PHE A 149 11.80 -8.79 -6.83
N ALA A 150 12.54 -8.80 -5.72
CA ALA A 150 12.28 -9.66 -4.57
C ALA A 150 11.75 -8.79 -3.43
N ARG A 151 10.68 -9.26 -2.76
CA ARG A 151 10.11 -8.58 -1.58
C ARG A 151 11.13 -8.56 -0.44
N TYR A 152 11.27 -7.42 0.24
CA TYR A 152 12.05 -7.38 1.47
C TYR A 152 11.19 -7.91 2.61
N PRO A 153 11.65 -8.91 3.40
CA PRO A 153 10.83 -9.54 4.41
C PRO A 153 10.56 -8.63 5.61
N ILE A 154 9.38 -8.75 6.19
CA ILE A 154 9.03 -8.16 7.49
C ILE A 154 9.95 -8.77 8.57
N PRO A 155 10.50 -7.97 9.51
CA PRO A 155 11.38 -8.49 10.56
C PRO A 155 10.74 -9.61 11.38
N GLY A 156 11.39 -10.77 11.38
CA GLY A 156 10.91 -11.98 12.05
C GLY A 156 10.91 -11.87 13.59
N PRO A 157 10.27 -12.82 14.30
CA PRO A 157 10.07 -12.76 15.75
C PRO A 157 11.37 -12.83 16.58
N LEU A 158 12.49 -13.23 15.98
CA LEU A 158 13.82 -13.24 16.61
C LEU A 158 14.57 -11.91 16.46
N THR A 159 14.04 -10.95 15.69
CA THR A 159 14.67 -9.63 15.53
C THR A 159 14.48 -8.82 16.82
N PRO A 160 15.55 -8.39 17.50
CA PRO A 160 15.43 -7.71 18.78
C PRO A 160 14.79 -6.33 18.64
N PHE A 161 13.94 -5.96 19.61
CA PHE A 161 13.27 -4.66 19.62
C PHE A 161 14.16 -3.53 20.13
N ALA A 162 15.22 -3.83 20.87
CA ALA A 162 16.28 -2.91 21.31
C ALA A 162 17.63 -3.64 21.29
N ALA A 163 18.74 -2.91 21.21
CA ALA A 163 20.07 -3.51 21.32
C ALA A 163 20.37 -3.99 22.76
N PRO A 164 21.34 -4.89 22.98
CA PRO A 164 21.67 -5.38 24.31
C PRO A 164 22.04 -4.26 25.29
N GLY A 165 21.34 -4.20 26.44
CA GLY A 165 21.52 -3.13 27.44
C GLY A 165 20.82 -1.81 27.09
N GLU A 166 20.09 -1.74 25.97
CA GLU A 166 19.30 -0.58 25.57
C GLU A 166 17.79 -0.83 25.74
N ALA A 167 17.00 0.24 25.64
CA ALA A 167 15.54 0.17 25.65
C ALA A 167 14.98 0.77 24.35
N VAL A 168 13.77 0.36 23.99
CA VAL A 168 12.94 1.05 22.98
C VAL A 168 12.81 2.51 23.37
N THR A 169 13.02 3.44 22.44
CA THR A 169 13.01 4.88 22.73
C THR A 169 11.63 5.51 22.54
N VAL A 170 11.48 6.76 23.01
CA VAL A 170 10.30 7.59 22.67
C VAL A 170 10.15 7.71 21.15
N ARG A 171 11.25 7.88 20.41
CA ARG A 171 11.23 8.04 18.95
C ARG A 171 10.79 6.77 18.22
N ASP A 172 11.22 5.61 18.71
CA ASP A 172 10.78 4.29 18.25
C ASP A 172 9.25 4.14 18.43
N VAL A 173 8.72 4.50 19.60
CA VAL A 173 7.27 4.47 19.90
C VAL A 173 6.51 5.45 19.00
N GLN A 174 7.02 6.67 18.80
CA GLN A 174 6.39 7.66 17.93
C GLN A 174 6.30 7.19 16.48
N PHE A 175 7.37 6.61 15.94
CA PHE A 175 7.35 6.01 14.60
C PHE A 175 6.36 4.85 14.52
N ALA A 176 6.43 3.90 15.46
CA ALA A 176 5.53 2.75 15.51
C ALA A 176 4.05 3.17 15.57
N LYS A 177 3.70 4.19 16.38
CA LYS A 177 2.33 4.72 16.47
C LYS A 177 1.92 5.47 15.20
N ALA A 178 2.76 6.38 14.70
CA ALA A 178 2.48 7.16 13.48
C ALA A 178 2.29 6.24 12.26
N MET A 179 3.21 5.30 12.05
CA MET A 179 3.16 4.38 10.93
C MET A 179 2.04 3.33 11.07
N THR A 180 1.64 2.97 12.29
CA THR A 180 0.42 2.17 12.52
C THR A 180 -0.84 2.92 12.07
N ILE A 181 -0.96 4.21 12.37
CA ILE A 181 -2.09 5.05 11.92
C ILE A 181 -2.11 5.13 10.39
N HIS A 182 -0.95 5.39 9.79
CA HIS A 182 -0.77 5.45 8.35
C HIS A 182 -1.14 4.12 7.67
N HIS A 183 -0.60 2.98 8.14
CA HIS A 183 -0.91 1.67 7.56
C HIS A 183 -2.39 1.27 7.71
N GLN A 184 -3.07 1.70 8.78
CA GLN A 184 -4.52 1.52 8.89
C GLN A 184 -5.27 2.29 7.77
N GLY A 185 -4.81 3.49 7.42
CA GLY A 185 -5.32 4.24 6.26
C GLY A 185 -5.21 3.47 4.94
N ALA A 186 -4.08 2.80 4.69
CA ALA A 186 -3.91 1.96 3.50
C ALA A 186 -4.86 0.76 3.50
N LEU A 187 -5.03 0.09 4.65
CA LEU A 187 -6.00 -1.00 4.81
C LEU A 187 -7.42 -0.53 4.50
N ASP A 188 -7.82 0.64 5.02
CA ASP A 188 -9.15 1.21 4.82
C ASP A 188 -9.38 1.61 3.35
N MET A 189 -8.40 2.25 2.71
CA MET A 189 -8.43 2.59 1.29
C MET A 189 -8.48 1.34 0.39
N ALA A 190 -7.66 0.34 0.70
CA ALA A 190 -7.62 -0.92 -0.04
C ALA A 190 -8.95 -1.68 0.10
N GLY A 191 -9.53 -1.72 1.31
CA GLY A 191 -10.85 -2.29 1.60
C GLY A 191 -11.99 -1.56 0.91
N ALA A 192 -11.98 -0.22 0.90
CA ALA A 192 -12.96 0.60 0.20
C ALA A 192 -12.97 0.33 -1.31
N TYR A 193 -11.79 0.26 -1.94
CA TYR A 193 -11.69 -0.08 -3.36
C TYR A 193 -12.12 -1.53 -3.67
N GLN A 194 -11.89 -2.48 -2.75
CA GLN A 194 -12.44 -3.83 -2.89
C GLN A 194 -13.98 -3.84 -2.81
N ALA A 195 -14.56 -2.99 -1.96
CA ALA A 195 -16.02 -2.89 -1.79
C ALA A 195 -16.72 -2.12 -2.92
N ASP A 196 -16.00 -1.26 -3.66
CA ASP A 196 -16.58 -0.44 -4.73
C ASP A 196 -17.09 -1.30 -5.91
N PRO A 197 -18.39 -1.24 -6.27
CA PRO A 197 -18.91 -1.89 -7.47
C PRO A 197 -18.32 -1.33 -8.79
N ALA A 198 -17.80 -0.11 -8.79
CA ALA A 198 -17.05 0.48 -9.91
C ALA A 198 -15.57 0.08 -9.92
N GLY A 199 -15.00 -0.36 -8.79
CA GLY A 199 -13.68 -0.97 -8.70
C GLY A 199 -13.64 -2.29 -9.49
N ARG A 200 -13.14 -2.23 -10.73
CA ARG A 200 -13.20 -3.35 -11.70
C ARG A 200 -11.81 -3.83 -12.16
N ASN A 201 -10.75 -3.09 -11.89
CA ASN A 201 -9.39 -3.48 -12.23
C ASN A 201 -8.90 -4.63 -11.34
N SER A 202 -8.83 -5.84 -11.91
CA SER A 202 -8.44 -7.07 -11.22
C SER A 202 -7.03 -7.01 -10.64
N PHE A 203 -6.10 -6.35 -11.32
CA PHE A 203 -4.73 -6.17 -10.85
C PHE A 203 -4.69 -5.32 -9.57
N LEU A 204 -5.42 -4.21 -9.52
CA LEU A 204 -5.55 -3.40 -8.29
C LEU A 204 -6.19 -4.22 -7.16
N ARG A 205 -7.23 -5.02 -7.46
CA ARG A 205 -7.86 -5.89 -6.45
C ARG A 205 -6.93 -6.98 -5.92
N LEU A 206 -5.96 -7.46 -6.70
CA LEU A 206 -4.92 -8.39 -6.24
C LEU A 206 -3.83 -7.67 -5.44
N LEU A 207 -3.32 -6.54 -5.93
CA LEU A 207 -2.38 -5.69 -5.19
C LEU A 207 -2.92 -5.30 -3.79
N ASN A 208 -4.22 -5.05 -3.68
CA ASN A 208 -4.87 -4.76 -2.40
C ASN A 208 -4.86 -5.94 -1.42
N VAL A 209 -4.84 -7.19 -1.89
CA VAL A 209 -4.68 -8.37 -1.02
C VAL A 209 -3.25 -8.42 -0.48
N ASP A 210 -2.25 -8.16 -1.32
CA ASP A 210 -0.84 -8.09 -0.92
C ASP A 210 -0.64 -6.96 0.12
N ILE A 211 -1.11 -5.74 -0.16
CA ILE A 211 -1.05 -4.57 0.74
C ILE A 211 -1.70 -4.87 2.09
N ILE A 212 -2.92 -5.39 2.12
CA ILE A 212 -3.63 -5.70 3.38
C ILE A 212 -2.88 -6.76 4.17
N THR A 213 -2.35 -7.79 3.50
CA THR A 213 -1.65 -8.91 4.14
C THR A 213 -0.35 -8.48 4.81
N ASP A 214 0.47 -7.70 4.10
CA ASP A 214 1.73 -7.18 4.62
C ASP A 214 1.50 -6.15 5.71
N GLN A 215 0.75 -5.09 5.43
CA GLN A 215 0.62 -3.96 6.35
C GLN A 215 -0.09 -4.35 7.65
N THR A 216 -0.94 -5.40 7.64
CA THR A 216 -1.47 -6.01 8.87
C THR A 216 -0.36 -6.63 9.75
N GLN A 217 0.60 -7.33 9.15
CA GLN A 217 1.74 -7.93 9.85
C GLN A 217 2.71 -6.87 10.36
N GLU A 218 2.94 -5.81 9.58
CA GLU A 218 3.77 -4.66 9.96
C GLU A 218 3.14 -3.89 11.13
N ILE A 219 1.83 -3.62 11.10
CA ILE A 219 1.05 -3.09 12.24
C ILE A 219 1.23 -3.98 13.48
N ALA A 220 1.14 -5.30 13.33
CA ALA A 220 1.31 -6.22 14.45
C ALA A 220 2.75 -6.16 15.04
N LEU A 221 3.78 -6.00 14.21
CA LEU A 221 5.16 -5.78 14.66
C LEU A 221 5.31 -4.44 15.39
N MET A 222 4.83 -3.34 14.80
CA MET A 222 4.91 -2.00 15.39
C MET A 222 4.22 -1.93 16.75
N ARG A 223 3.03 -2.54 16.89
CA ARG A 223 2.33 -2.64 18.18
C ARG A 223 3.13 -3.43 19.23
N ARG A 224 3.84 -4.51 18.85
CA ARG A 224 4.71 -5.26 19.76
C ARG A 224 5.93 -4.44 20.21
N VAL A 225 6.57 -3.69 19.31
CA VAL A 225 7.71 -2.84 19.67
C VAL A 225 7.26 -1.71 20.60
N ALA A 226 6.14 -1.05 20.30
CA ALA A 226 5.58 -0.01 21.16
C ALA A 226 5.21 -0.52 22.57
N ALA A 227 4.70 -1.76 22.67
CA ALA A 227 4.41 -2.42 23.95
C ALA A 227 5.65 -2.84 24.75
N ALA A 228 6.84 -2.89 24.13
CA ALA A 228 8.12 -3.16 24.80
C ALA A 228 8.82 -1.89 25.31
N TYR A 229 8.18 -0.73 25.18
CA TYR A 229 8.65 0.53 25.77
C TYR A 229 8.57 0.46 27.31
N PRO A 230 9.63 0.83 28.06
CA PRO A 230 9.62 0.74 29.52
C PRO A 230 8.80 1.85 30.22
N GLY A 231 8.37 2.88 29.49
CA GLY A 231 7.47 3.93 29.99
C GLY A 231 6.04 3.74 29.53
N ASP A 232 5.18 4.73 29.77
CA ASP A 232 3.81 4.71 29.24
C ASP A 232 3.78 5.05 27.74
N ALA A 233 3.66 4.02 26.90
CA ALA A 233 3.54 4.16 25.45
C ALA A 233 2.23 4.85 25.01
N ALA A 234 1.18 4.86 25.83
CA ALA A 234 -0.05 5.59 25.54
C ALA A 234 0.18 7.10 25.62
N ALA A 235 0.87 7.57 26.67
CA ALA A 235 1.21 8.97 26.90
C ALA A 235 2.21 9.57 25.88
N VAL A 236 2.98 8.76 25.14
CA VAL A 236 3.88 9.26 24.08
C VAL A 236 3.07 9.95 22.97
N PRO A 237 3.21 11.28 22.75
CA PRO A 237 2.44 11.98 21.72
C PRO A 237 3.00 11.71 20.33
N VAL A 238 2.12 11.63 19.33
CA VAL A 238 2.47 11.63 17.91
C VAL A 238 2.07 12.99 17.33
N PRO A 239 3.02 13.90 17.04
CA PRO A 239 2.76 15.12 16.30
C PRO A 239 2.17 14.82 14.92
N ALA A 240 1.19 15.60 14.48
CA ALA A 240 0.60 15.44 13.13
C ALA A 240 1.64 15.56 12.01
N SER A 241 2.69 16.36 12.21
CA SER A 241 3.82 16.51 11.28
C SER A 241 4.69 15.25 11.10
N MET A 242 4.42 14.17 11.82
CA MET A 242 5.07 12.86 11.63
C MET A 242 4.26 11.91 10.73
N ILE A 243 3.09 12.33 10.25
CA ILE A 243 2.19 11.53 9.41
C ILE A 243 2.04 12.28 8.09
N HIS A 244 2.72 11.80 7.05
CA HIS A 244 2.75 12.38 5.71
C HIS A 244 1.84 11.59 4.76
N GLY A 245 1.37 12.19 3.66
CA GLY A 245 0.69 11.46 2.58
C GLY A 245 -0.77 11.09 2.87
N MET A 246 -1.32 11.54 4.01
CA MET A 246 -2.71 11.35 4.41
C MET A 246 -3.63 12.48 3.94
N GLU A 247 -3.08 13.52 3.31
CA GLU A 247 -3.82 14.71 2.88
C GLU A 247 -4.86 14.39 1.80
N GLY A 248 -6.08 14.91 1.97
CA GLY A 248 -7.16 14.74 0.99
C GLY A 248 -7.78 13.35 0.93
N MET A 249 -7.30 12.38 1.73
CA MET A 249 -7.96 11.10 1.89
C MET A 249 -9.25 11.27 2.67
N ALA A 250 -10.36 10.74 2.15
CA ALA A 250 -11.62 10.71 2.89
C ALA A 250 -11.49 9.70 4.05
N HIS A 251 -11.31 10.20 5.27
CA HIS A 251 -11.29 9.36 6.46
C HIS A 251 -12.63 8.62 6.61
N GLY A 252 -12.61 7.30 6.37
CA GLY A 252 -13.71 6.42 6.74
C GLY A 252 -13.98 6.55 8.23
N GLY A 253 -15.20 6.93 8.60
CA GLY A 253 -15.48 7.51 9.92
C GLY A 253 -15.07 6.65 11.11
N HIS A 254 -14.08 7.10 11.86
CA HIS A 254 -13.91 6.74 13.27
C HIS A 254 -14.46 7.89 14.12
N GLY A 255 -15.62 7.65 14.72
CA GLY A 255 -16.41 8.70 15.38
C GLY A 255 -15.80 9.18 16.70
N ALA A 256 -15.74 10.50 16.88
CA ALA A 256 -15.39 11.15 18.13
C ALA A 256 -16.20 12.44 18.33
N GLY A 257 -17.29 12.35 19.13
CA GLY A 257 -17.97 13.50 19.74
C GLY A 257 -18.81 14.41 18.82
N PRO A 258 -19.71 15.22 19.40
CA PRO A 258 -20.49 16.21 18.65
C PRO A 258 -19.61 17.39 18.22
N ALA A 259 -19.59 17.68 16.93
CA ALA A 259 -18.91 18.86 16.40
C ALA A 259 -19.62 20.16 16.84
N ALA A 260 -18.85 21.12 17.34
CA ALA A 260 -19.33 22.50 17.51
C ALA A 260 -19.59 23.14 16.13
N PRO A 261 -20.58 24.04 15.98
CA PRO A 261 -20.87 24.65 14.69
C PRO A 261 -19.72 25.56 14.23
N ALA A 262 -19.42 25.50 12.93
CA ALA A 262 -18.45 26.40 12.30
C ALA A 262 -18.99 27.85 12.25
N PRO A 263 -18.13 28.88 12.38
CA PRO A 263 -18.57 30.28 12.32
C PRO A 263 -18.88 30.74 10.89
N ASP A 264 -19.96 31.52 10.75
CA ASP A 264 -20.42 32.09 9.48
C ASP A 264 -19.41 33.11 8.87
N PRO A 265 -19.13 33.05 7.55
CA PRO A 265 -18.18 33.94 6.88
C PRO A 265 -18.80 35.26 6.39
N HIS A 266 -19.69 35.90 7.17
CA HIS A 266 -20.28 37.20 6.82
C HIS A 266 -20.46 38.16 8.00
N ALA A 267 -19.34 38.73 8.46
CA ALA A 267 -19.31 39.98 9.23
C ALA A 267 -18.19 40.88 8.71
N GLY A 268 -18.55 42.00 8.06
CA GLY A 268 -17.59 42.92 7.47
C GLY A 268 -17.38 44.20 8.29
N HIS A 269 -16.26 44.87 7.98
CA HIS A 269 -15.87 46.27 8.21
C HIS A 269 -14.84 46.58 9.32
N GLY A 270 -13.90 47.45 8.93
CA GLY A 270 -12.79 47.96 9.76
C GLY A 270 -11.50 48.08 8.95
N GLY A 271 -11.37 49.13 8.13
CA GLY A 271 -10.21 49.29 7.24
C GLY A 271 -9.05 50.11 7.83
N ALA A 272 -7.81 49.83 7.38
CA ALA A 272 -6.68 50.75 7.52
C ALA A 272 -5.61 50.50 6.42
N ALA A 273 -5.14 51.60 5.82
CA ALA A 273 -3.89 51.84 5.07
C ALA A 273 -3.21 50.72 4.25
N SER A 274 -3.06 50.96 2.94
CA SER A 274 -2.14 50.24 2.06
C SER A 274 -0.67 50.67 2.26
N PRO A 275 0.30 49.74 2.34
CA PRO A 275 1.71 50.02 2.08
C PRO A 275 2.07 49.77 0.60
N ALA A 276 3.06 50.52 0.09
CA ALA A 276 3.42 50.54 -1.33
C ALA A 276 4.15 49.26 -1.81
N ARG A 277 4.01 48.99 -3.11
CA ARG A 277 4.61 47.85 -3.82
C ARG A 277 6.12 48.05 -4.03
N ALA A 278 6.93 47.17 -3.45
CA ALA A 278 8.38 47.12 -3.72
C ALA A 278 8.68 46.48 -5.10
N PRO A 279 9.75 46.91 -5.80
CA PRO A 279 10.15 46.34 -7.09
C PRO A 279 10.91 44.99 -6.94
N ALA A 280 10.90 44.18 -8.00
CA ALA A 280 11.53 42.86 -8.02
C ALA A 280 13.07 42.92 -8.13
N PRO A 281 13.81 41.94 -7.56
CA PRO A 281 15.26 41.86 -7.68
C PRO A 281 15.71 41.39 -9.08
N ALA A 282 16.89 41.87 -9.50
CA ALA A 282 17.53 41.52 -10.78
C ALA A 282 18.18 40.12 -10.77
N PRO A 283 18.36 39.47 -11.94
CA PRO A 283 18.99 38.15 -12.03
C PRO A 283 20.51 38.18 -11.78
N SER A 284 21.02 37.17 -11.08
CA SER A 284 22.45 36.99 -10.79
C SER A 284 23.28 36.58 -12.01
N PRO A 285 24.55 36.98 -12.11
CA PRO A 285 25.42 36.63 -13.23
C PRO A 285 25.87 35.16 -13.20
N ALA A 286 26.09 34.59 -14.40
CA ALA A 286 26.48 33.19 -14.58
C ALA A 286 27.98 32.93 -14.30
N SER A 287 28.28 31.78 -13.69
CA SER A 287 29.65 31.32 -13.44
C SER A 287 30.40 30.99 -14.76
N PRO A 288 31.71 31.30 -14.85
CA PRO A 288 32.48 31.08 -16.08
C PRO A 288 32.69 29.59 -16.38
N ARG A 289 32.42 29.18 -17.63
CA ARG A 289 32.76 27.85 -18.14
C ARG A 289 34.29 27.68 -18.21
N ARG A 290 34.78 26.57 -17.65
CA ARG A 290 36.19 26.16 -17.74
C ARG A 290 36.49 25.67 -19.16
N ALA A 291 37.54 26.21 -19.78
CA ALA A 291 37.95 25.84 -21.14
C ALA A 291 38.52 24.42 -21.22
N ALA A 292 38.23 23.73 -22.34
CA ALA A 292 38.88 22.47 -22.70
C ALA A 292 40.09 22.74 -23.61
N PRO A 293 41.23 22.07 -23.43
CA PRO A 293 42.38 22.24 -24.31
C PRO A 293 42.14 21.59 -25.68
N SER A 294 42.36 22.38 -26.73
CA SER A 294 42.31 21.95 -28.13
C SER A 294 43.51 21.06 -28.49
N GLY A 295 43.27 19.96 -29.21
CA GLY A 295 44.33 19.06 -29.68
C GLY A 295 45.21 19.70 -30.76
N HIS A 296 46.50 19.35 -30.76
CA HIS A 296 47.46 19.74 -31.79
C HIS A 296 47.77 18.55 -32.69
N ARG A 297 47.67 18.73 -34.02
CA ARG A 297 48.25 17.79 -35.00
C ARG A 297 49.75 18.03 -35.11
N GLY A 298 50.52 16.96 -35.35
CA GLY A 298 51.91 16.96 -35.78
C GLY A 298 52.16 15.73 -36.66
N HIS A 299 52.89 15.89 -37.77
CA HIS A 299 53.14 14.85 -38.77
C HIS A 299 54.53 14.19 -38.60
N ALA A 300 54.64 12.97 -39.14
CA ALA A 300 55.85 12.33 -39.69
C ALA A 300 57.11 12.24 -38.81
N HIS A 301 57.51 11.01 -38.47
CA HIS A 301 58.39 10.22 -39.34
C HIS A 301 58.15 8.71 -39.15
#